data_AF-A8UDS6-F1
#
_entry.id   AF-A8UDS6-F1
#
_cell.length_a   1.000
_cell.length_b   1.000
_cell.length_c   1.000
_cell.angle_alpha   90.00
_cell.angle_beta   90.00
_cell.angle_gamma   90.00
#
_symmetry.space_group_name_H-M   'P 1'
#
loop_
_entity.id
_entity.type
_entity.pdbx_description
1 polymer ?
#
loop_
_entity_poly.entity_id
_entity_poly.type
_entity_poly.pdbx_seq_one_letter_code
_entity_poly.pdbx_strand_id
1 'polypeptide(L)' 'MHKIKLNQNTEKKLLIFLFTIIPVALLLLFSYYPLIKMFQYSLTDWNGITPNPKFVGADNYRTVLTNPNYFAV' A
#
# COMPACT_ATOMS: atom_id res chain seq x y z
N MET A 1 -35.18 8.35 -25.69
CA MET A 1 -34.38 8.49 -24.45
C MET A 1 -34.89 7.48 -23.43
N HIS A 2 -34.17 6.37 -23.21
CA HIS A 2 -34.59 5.33 -22.27
C HIS A 2 -34.23 5.77 -20.84
N LYS A 3 -35.21 6.17 -20.04
CA LYS A 3 -35.00 6.51 -18.63
C LYS A 3 -35.08 5.23 -17.81
N ILE A 4 -33.94 4.69 -17.41
CA ILE A 4 -33.86 3.58 -16.46
C ILE A 4 -34.43 4.11 -15.13
N LYS A 5 -35.65 3.69 -14.76
CA LYS A 5 -36.26 4.02 -13.46
C LYS A 5 -35.69 3.07 -12.40
N LEU A 6 -34.67 3.52 -11.68
CA LEU A 6 -34.17 2.82 -10.50
C LEU A 6 -35.08 3.10 -9.29
N ASN A 7 -35.13 2.15 -8.36
CA ASN A 7 -35.76 2.38 -7.05
C ASN A 7 -34.94 3.43 -6.27
N GLN A 8 -35.60 4.37 -5.59
CA GLN A 8 -34.94 5.48 -4.87
C GLN A 8 -33.90 4.99 -3.85
N ASN A 9 -34.16 3.85 -3.20
CA ASN A 9 -33.21 3.25 -2.25
C ASN A 9 -31.96 2.68 -2.94
N THR A 10 -32.12 2.11 -4.14
CA THR A 10 -31.01 1.58 -4.94
C THR A 10 -30.17 2.72 -5.52
N GLU A 11 -30.81 3.79 -5.99
CA GLU A 11 -30.13 4.99 -6.50
C GLU A 11 -29.27 5.64 -5.42
N LYS A 12 -29.80 5.81 -4.20
CA LYS A 12 -29.03 6.35 -3.05
C LYS A 12 -27.82 5.49 -2.72
N LYS A 13 -27.97 4.16 -2.63
CA LYS A 13 -26.86 3.24 -2.35
C LYS A 13 -25.81 3.28 -3.46
N LEU A 14 -26.24 3.33 -4.72
CA LEU A 14 -25.34 3.40 -5.87
C LEU A 14 -24.54 4.70 -5.87
N LEU A 15 -25.19 5.84 -5.61
CA LEU A 15 -24.52 7.14 -5.50
C LEU A 15 -23.48 7.13 -4.37
N ILE A 16 -23.83 6.66 -3.18
CA ILE A 16 -22.89 6.56 -2.05
C ILE A 16 -21.70 5.68 -2.41
N PHE A 17 -21.96 4.51 -3.02
CA PHE A 17 -20.90 3.58 -3.41
C PHE A 17 -19.95 4.21 -4.44
N LEU A 18 -20.49 4.79 -5.51
CA LEU A 18 -19.70 5.45 -6.56
C LEU A 18 -18.86 6.61 -6.02
N PHE A 19 -19.42 7.40 -5.10
CA PHE A 19 -18.71 8.51 -4.48
C PHE A 19 -17.55 8.02 -3.58
N THR A 20 -17.65 6.81 -3.05
CA THR A 20 -16.62 6.21 -2.18
C THR A 20 -15.48 5.57 -2.97
N ILE A 21 -15.69 5.24 -4.26
CA ILE A 21 -14.64 4.60 -5.08
C ILE A 21 -13.39 5.47 -5.17
N ILE A 22 -13.54 6.77 -5.44
CA ILE A 22 -12.40 7.69 -5.59
C ILE A 22 -11.55 7.76 -4.31
N PRO A 23 -12.09 8.10 -3.12
CA PRO A 23 -11.28 8.17 -1.91
C PRO A 23 -10.68 6.80 -1.53
N VAL A 24 -11.38 5.69 -1.74
CA VAL A 24 -10.83 4.36 -1.49
C VAL A 24 -9.69 4.02 -2.47
N ALA A 25 -9.84 4.36 -3.75
CA ALA A 25 -8.78 4.16 -4.73
C ALA A 25 -7.52 4.98 -4.39
N LEU A 26 -7.70 6.25 -3.98
CA LEU A 26 -6.60 7.09 -3.52
C LEU A 26 -5.93 6.51 -2.26
N LEU A 27 -6.71 6.04 -1.30
CA LEU A 27 -6.20 5.39 -0.09
C LEU A 27 -5.37 4.14 -0.44
N LEU A 28 -5.88 3.28 -1.32
CA LEU A 28 -5.17 2.08 -1.75
C LEU A 28 -3.89 2.41 -2.50
N LEU A 29 -3.92 3.39 -3.41
CA LEU A 29 -2.79 3.77 -4.24
C LEU A 29 -1.69 4.49 -3.46
N PHE A 30 -2.05 5.43 -2.59
CA PHE A 30 -1.08 6.31 -1.93
C PHE A 30 -0.73 5.88 -0.50
N SER A 31 -1.48 4.97 0.12
CA SER A 31 -1.16 4.47 1.46
C SER A 31 -0.84 2.98 1.45
N TYR A 32 -1.74 2.13 0.94
CA TYR A 32 -1.54 0.68 1.04
C TYR A 32 -0.49 0.15 0.07
N TYR A 33 -0.44 0.65 -1.16
CA TYR A 33 0.59 0.27 -2.13
C TYR A 33 2.00 0.57 -1.60
N PRO A 34 2.37 1.81 -1.19
CA PRO A 34 3.70 2.07 -0.66
C PRO A 34 3.98 1.28 0.64
N LEU A 35 2.97 1.05 1.50
CA LEU A 35 3.13 0.23 2.69
C LEU A 35 3.55 -1.22 2.34
N ILE A 36 2.88 -1.84 1.36
CA ILE A 36 3.25 -3.19 0.89
C ILE A 36 4.64 -3.17 0.28
N LYS A 37 4.99 -2.14 -0.49
CA LYS A 37 6.35 -1.99 -1.05
C LYS A 37 7.40 -1.82 0.05
N MET A 38 7.14 -1.06 1.10
CA MET A 38 8.05 -0.92 2.25
C MET A 38 8.26 -2.25 2.97
N PHE A 39 7.19 -3.04 3.15
CA PHE A 39 7.31 -4.39 3.71
C PHE A 39 8.09 -5.33 2.79
N GLN A 40 7.88 -5.24 1.47
CA GLN A 40 8.71 -5.98 0.51
C GLN A 40 10.18 -5.56 0.62
N TYR A 41 10.44 -4.26 0.71
CA TYR A 41 11.79 -3.72 0.79
C TYR A 41 12.51 -4.09 2.07
N SER A 42 11.81 -4.19 3.21
CA SER A 42 12.44 -4.63 4.47
C SER A 42 12.95 -6.06 4.42
N LEU A 43 12.43 -6.90 3.51
CA LEU A 43 12.87 -8.28 3.28
C LEU A 43 13.90 -8.41 2.14
N THR A 44 14.29 -7.30 1.52
CA THR A 44 15.26 -7.27 0.43
C THR A 44 16.44 -6.38 0.75
N ASP A 45 17.59 -6.70 0.18
CA ASP A 45 18.73 -5.79 0.13
C ASP A 45 18.55 -4.87 -1.08
N TRP A 46 18.03 -3.67 -0.82
CA TRP A 46 17.78 -2.64 -1.83
C TRP A 46 18.34 -1.29 -1.40
N ASN A 47 19.21 -0.73 -2.23
CA ASN A 47 19.81 0.60 -2.04
C ASN A 47 19.02 1.74 -2.71
N GLY A 48 17.81 1.47 -3.20
CA GLY A 48 16.95 2.46 -3.88
C GLY A 48 17.23 2.65 -5.38
N ILE A 49 18.33 2.11 -5.91
CA ILE A 49 18.76 2.33 -7.31
C ILE A 49 18.93 1.01 -8.06
N THR A 50 19.25 -0.07 -7.36
CA THR A 50 19.45 -1.39 -7.96
C THR A 50 18.16 -1.88 -8.61
N PRO A 51 18.17 -2.24 -9.91
CA PRO A 51 16.98 -2.71 -10.63
C PRO A 51 16.44 -4.05 -10.12
N ASN A 52 17.34 -4.93 -9.67
CA ASN A 52 17.04 -6.27 -9.18
C ASN A 52 17.53 -6.44 -7.73
N PRO A 53 16.77 -5.96 -6.73
CA PRO A 53 17.13 -6.14 -5.33
C PRO A 53 17.14 -7.62 -4.94
N LYS A 54 18.10 -8.01 -4.11
CA LYS A 54 18.25 -9.38 -3.65
C LYS A 54 17.29 -9.64 -2.49
N PHE A 55 16.54 -10.73 -2.52
CA PHE A 55 15.74 -11.16 -1.37
C PHE A 55 16.65 -11.75 -0.28
N VAL A 56 16.54 -11.22 0.94
CA VAL A 56 17.39 -11.60 2.10
C VAL A 56 16.56 -12.03 3.32
N GLY A 57 15.22 -12.10 3.19
CA GLY A 57 14.35 -12.54 4.28
C GLY A 57 14.49 -11.67 5.53
N ALA A 58 14.77 -12.29 6.68
CA ALA A 58 14.84 -11.60 7.97
C ALA A 58 16.23 -11.02 8.32
N ASP A 59 17.22 -11.13 7.44
CA ASP A 59 18.60 -10.73 7.72
C ASP A 59 18.73 -9.24 8.05
N ASN A 60 17.95 -8.38 7.39
CA ASN A 60 17.89 -6.95 7.69
C ASN A 60 17.44 -6.68 9.13
N TYR A 61 16.41 -7.39 9.61
CA TYR A 61 15.92 -7.26 10.97
C TYR A 61 16.96 -7.74 11.99
N ARG A 62 17.63 -8.86 11.72
CA ARG A 62 18.74 -9.34 12.56
C ARG A 62 19.84 -8.28 12.64
N THR A 63 20.23 -7.71 11.50
CA THR A 63 21.28 -6.68 11.44
C THR A 63 20.90 -5.45 12.26
N VAL A 64 19.66 -4.95 12.10
CA VAL A 64 19.18 -3.80 12.86
C VAL A 64 19.17 -4.07 14.36
N LEU A 65 18.74 -5.25 14.80
CA LEU A 65 18.61 -5.59 16.21
C LEU A 65 19.92 -5.99 16.90
N THR A 66 20.95 -6.38 16.13
CA THR A 66 22.23 -6.87 16.67
C THR A 66 23.39 -5.91 16.50
N ASN A 67 23.28 -4.91 15.62
CA ASN A 67 24.37 -3.97 15.38
C ASN A 67 24.32 -2.81 16.38
N PRO A 68 25.24 -2.75 17.37
CA PRO A 68 25.24 -1.69 18.38
C PRO A 68 25.53 -0.31 17.80
N ASN A 69 26.21 -0.23 16.64
CA ASN A 69 26.55 1.03 16.00
C ASN A 69 25.31 1.80 15.50
N TYR A 70 24.17 1.15 15.30
CA TYR A 70 22.93 1.82 14.90
C TYR A 70 22.23 2.56 16.03
N PHE A 71 22.62 2.29 17.28
CA PHE A 71 22.03 2.92 18.46
C PHE A 71 23.06 3.74 19.26
N ALA A 72 24.32 3.78 18.81
CA ALA A 72 25.34 4.65 19.35
C ALA A 72 25.07 6.08 18.87
N VAL A 73 25.03 7.03 19.82
CA VAL A 73 24.84 8.47 19.59
C VAL A 73 26.15 9.19 19.87
#